data_AF-A0A3B8JCW0-F1
#
_entry.id   AF-A0A3B8JCW0-F1
#
_cell.length_a   1.000
_cell.length_b   1.000
_cell.length_c   1.000
_cell.angle_alpha   90.00
_cell.angle_beta   90.00
_cell.angle_gamma   90.00
#
_symmetry.space_group_name_H-M   'P 1'
#
loop_
_entity.id
_entity.type
_entity.pdbx_description
1 polymer ?
#
loop_
_entity_poly.entity_id
_entity_poly.type
_entity_poly.pdbx_seq_one_letter_code
_entity_poly.pdbx_strand_id
1 'polypeptide(L)'
;MVESLRRWGGQLANAPIIAVTPRLGPPLSHKTRKLFEKFNVEYLHFPSKNQYSWFKYLNKPYALIAAEEYSSNEFIGWLDSDLLFVGEPDQLILKDGEDFVACASDKNIGTMGPDDPFEPYWKEVCQIVGVDMENLPWVTTQMEGKHIRLYWNSGVFVYRRKTGLAKHHLQASIQLLEARIAHQNAGIFFTDQVALGLAMMKMGLSWRALPFSHNYTMSPLIHDQWYNQQQLKEARIIHYHDCMWSPFWPEFIKCLDATHTEVASWLNSQGPMKNEAPVQWRLTSKLLGQVRLRKELDYKKMCRVI
;
A
#
# COMPACT_ATOMS: atom_id res chain seq x y z
N MET A 1 -9.08 -10.24 -3.24
CA MET A 1 -8.22 -10.19 -2.05
C MET A 1 -8.56 -11.23 -0.97
N VAL A 2 -9.59 -11.03 -0.13
CA VAL A 2 -9.83 -11.96 1.02
C VAL A 2 -10.08 -13.41 0.59
N GLU A 3 -10.98 -13.64 -0.36
CA GLU A 3 -11.28 -15.00 -0.82
C GLU A 3 -10.04 -15.69 -1.41
N SER A 4 -9.22 -14.97 -2.18
CA SER A 4 -7.96 -15.51 -2.69
C SER A 4 -6.95 -15.84 -1.58
N LEU A 5 -6.87 -15.02 -0.52
CA LEU A 5 -6.04 -15.33 0.64
C LEU A 5 -6.54 -16.61 1.34
N ARG A 6 -7.85 -16.77 1.53
CA ARG A 6 -8.42 -17.99 2.12
C ARG A 6 -8.14 -19.25 1.28
N ARG A 7 -8.03 -19.12 -0.05
CA ARG A 7 -7.81 -20.24 -0.98
C ARG A 7 -6.33 -20.60 -1.12
N TRP A 8 -5.46 -19.60 -1.31
CA TRP A 8 -4.07 -19.80 -1.70
C TRP A 8 -3.05 -19.28 -0.68
N GLY A 9 -3.50 -18.72 0.44
CA GLY A 9 -2.64 -18.13 1.47
C GLY A 9 -1.85 -19.11 2.32
N GLY A 10 -2.00 -20.42 2.09
CA GLY A 10 -1.31 -21.47 2.85
C GLY A 10 -1.49 -21.31 4.36
N GLN A 11 -0.41 -21.23 5.13
CA GLN A 11 -0.46 -21.05 6.58
C GLN A 11 -1.15 -19.74 7.02
N LEU A 12 -1.16 -18.72 6.17
CA LEU A 12 -1.83 -17.43 6.42
C LEU A 12 -3.30 -17.43 5.96
N ALA A 13 -3.77 -18.54 5.36
CA ALA A 13 -5.14 -18.64 4.85
C ALA A 13 -6.19 -18.41 5.95
N ASN A 14 -5.90 -18.72 7.22
CA ASN A 14 -6.83 -18.53 8.34
C ASN A 14 -6.47 -17.34 9.25
N ALA A 15 -5.52 -16.47 8.83
CA ALA A 15 -5.16 -15.30 9.63
C ALA A 15 -6.38 -14.39 9.89
N PRO A 16 -6.52 -13.77 11.08
CA PRO A 16 -7.54 -12.76 11.33
C PRO A 16 -7.41 -11.60 10.35
N ILE A 17 -8.54 -11.10 9.84
CA ILE A 17 -8.56 -9.97 8.89
C ILE A 17 -9.45 -8.88 9.45
N ILE A 18 -8.90 -7.68 9.52
CA ILE A 18 -9.62 -6.47 9.92
C ILE A 18 -9.67 -5.55 8.71
N ALA A 19 -10.87 -5.30 8.19
CA ALA A 19 -11.11 -4.26 7.21
C ALA A 19 -11.35 -2.93 7.94
N VAL A 20 -10.59 -1.89 7.61
CA VAL A 20 -10.69 -0.59 8.28
C VAL A 20 -11.07 0.51 7.30
N THR A 21 -12.07 1.31 7.65
CA THR A 21 -12.44 2.53 6.92
C THR A 21 -12.30 3.74 7.86
N PRO A 22 -11.13 4.39 7.90
CA PRO A 22 -10.81 5.47 8.84
C PRO A 22 -11.21 6.86 8.31
N ARG A 23 -12.26 6.93 7.47
CA ARG A 23 -12.68 8.15 6.78
C ARG A 23 -14.17 8.19 6.55
N LEU A 24 -14.72 9.40 6.47
CA LEU A 24 -16.09 9.61 6.02
C LEU A 24 -16.24 9.23 4.54
N GLY A 25 -17.30 8.49 4.22
CA GLY A 25 -17.63 8.11 2.85
C GLY A 25 -18.93 7.32 2.80
N PRO A 26 -19.33 6.85 1.60
CA PRO A 26 -20.44 5.93 1.50
C PRO A 26 -20.19 4.66 2.34
N PRO A 27 -21.26 4.07 2.89
CA PRO A 27 -21.15 2.81 3.61
C PRO A 27 -20.76 1.68 2.66
N LEU A 28 -20.16 0.62 3.22
CA LEU A 28 -19.99 -0.64 2.50
C LEU A 28 -21.36 -1.20 2.07
N SER A 29 -21.39 -1.79 0.87
CA SER A 29 -22.60 -2.45 0.37
C SER A 29 -23.01 -3.62 1.26
N HIS A 30 -24.30 -3.95 1.27
CA HIS A 30 -24.81 -5.12 1.99
C HIS A 30 -24.16 -6.42 1.50
N LYS A 31 -23.90 -6.55 0.18
CA LYS A 31 -23.17 -7.68 -0.42
C LYS A 31 -21.76 -7.82 0.17
N THR A 32 -21.02 -6.71 0.29
CA THR A 32 -19.69 -6.69 0.90
C THR A 32 -19.74 -7.12 2.37
N ARG A 33 -20.70 -6.62 3.15
CA ARG A 33 -20.86 -7.01 4.57
C ARG A 33 -21.15 -8.50 4.74
N LYS A 34 -22.02 -9.06 3.92
CA LYS A 34 -22.27 -10.52 3.90
C LYS A 34 -21.03 -11.33 3.56
N LEU A 35 -20.20 -10.84 2.64
CA LEU A 35 -18.92 -11.49 2.32
C LEU A 35 -17.93 -11.38 3.49
N PHE A 36 -17.92 -10.26 4.21
CA PHE A 36 -17.10 -10.11 5.41
C PHE A 36 -17.53 -11.12 6.49
N GLU A 37 -18.82 -11.24 6.77
CA GLU A 37 -19.36 -12.27 7.67
C GLU A 37 -18.95 -13.68 7.22
N LYS A 38 -19.15 -14.01 5.93
CA LYS A 38 -18.79 -15.32 5.36
C LYS A 38 -17.30 -15.66 5.55
N PHE A 39 -16.41 -14.67 5.45
CA PHE A 39 -14.96 -14.87 5.52
C PHE A 39 -14.35 -14.50 6.87
N ASN A 40 -15.18 -14.29 7.90
CA ASN A 40 -14.77 -13.86 9.24
C ASN A 40 -13.87 -12.62 9.21
N VAL A 41 -14.27 -11.62 8.43
CA VAL A 41 -13.61 -10.31 8.36
C VAL A 41 -14.29 -9.37 9.34
N GLU A 42 -13.50 -8.82 10.24
CA GLU A 42 -13.95 -7.80 11.17
C GLU A 42 -13.92 -6.44 10.49
N TYR A 43 -14.89 -5.58 10.80
CA TYR A 43 -15.02 -4.28 10.14
C TYR A 43 -15.01 -3.13 11.13
N LEU A 44 -13.97 -2.29 11.02
CA LEU A 44 -13.85 -1.05 11.79
C LEU A 44 -14.15 0.14 10.90
N HIS A 45 -15.08 0.98 11.31
CA HIS A 45 -15.42 2.22 10.61
C HIS A 45 -15.44 3.39 11.58
N PHE A 46 -14.61 4.38 11.32
CA PHE A 46 -14.56 5.61 12.10
C PHE A 46 -14.07 6.77 11.22
N PRO A 47 -14.70 7.95 11.26
CA PRO A 47 -14.15 9.10 10.58
C PRO A 47 -12.98 9.68 11.39
N SER A 48 -11.76 9.65 10.85
CA SER A 48 -10.62 10.29 11.49
C SER A 48 -10.86 11.81 11.62
N LYS A 49 -10.81 12.32 12.86
CA LYS A 49 -10.99 13.74 13.18
C LYS A 49 -9.65 14.45 13.15
N ASN A 50 -9.16 14.77 11.94
CA ASN A 50 -7.93 15.54 11.78
C ASN A 50 -8.03 16.56 10.65
N GLN A 51 -7.19 17.61 10.72
CA GLN A 51 -7.17 18.71 9.74
C GLN A 51 -6.82 18.26 8.32
N TYR A 52 -6.13 17.12 8.20
CA TYR A 52 -5.70 16.49 6.96
C TYR A 52 -6.62 15.34 6.52
N SER A 53 -7.86 15.27 7.02
CA SER A 53 -8.84 14.22 6.65
C SER A 53 -9.22 14.20 5.15
N TRP A 54 -8.80 15.22 4.41
CA TRP A 54 -8.88 15.27 2.96
C TRP A 54 -7.75 14.49 2.26
N PHE A 55 -6.61 14.30 2.92
CA PHE A 55 -5.43 13.65 2.37
C PHE A 55 -5.52 12.13 2.54
N LYS A 56 -5.84 11.46 1.43
CA LYS A 56 -6.16 10.01 1.43
C LYS A 56 -5.04 9.11 1.96
N TYR A 57 -3.79 9.55 1.89
CA TYR A 57 -2.63 8.76 2.32
C TYR A 57 -2.54 8.61 3.84
N LEU A 58 -3.21 9.45 4.63
CA LEU A 58 -3.31 9.24 6.08
C LEU A 58 -4.27 8.11 6.48
N ASN A 59 -5.12 7.62 5.57
CA ASN A 59 -6.02 6.52 5.92
C ASN A 59 -5.24 5.28 6.38
N LYS A 60 -4.08 5.00 5.77
CA LYS A 60 -3.24 3.86 6.12
C LYS A 60 -2.70 3.92 7.56
N PRO A 61 -1.97 4.96 7.99
CA PRO A 61 -1.51 5.06 9.38
C PRO A 61 -2.66 5.09 10.40
N TYR A 62 -3.79 5.75 10.11
CA TYR A 62 -4.96 5.68 11.01
C TYR A 62 -5.57 4.28 11.11
N ALA A 63 -5.64 3.55 9.99
CA ALA A 63 -6.14 2.18 10.00
C ALA A 63 -5.21 1.24 10.76
N LEU A 64 -3.90 1.42 10.62
CA LEU A 64 -2.89 0.65 11.35
C LEU A 64 -2.97 0.87 12.86
N ILE A 65 -3.11 2.12 13.32
CA ILE A 65 -3.31 2.42 14.75
C ILE A 65 -4.54 1.70 15.29
N ALA A 66 -5.68 1.80 14.59
CA ALA A 66 -6.89 1.11 15.01
C ALA A 66 -6.72 -0.42 15.03
N ALA A 67 -5.98 -0.99 14.07
CA ALA A 67 -5.67 -2.42 14.05
C ALA A 67 -4.72 -2.83 15.18
N GLU A 68 -3.71 -2.03 15.53
CA GLU A 68 -2.82 -2.26 16.67
C GLU A 68 -3.56 -2.25 18.01
N GLU A 69 -4.51 -1.31 18.17
CA GLU A 69 -5.34 -1.18 19.37
C GLU A 69 -6.36 -2.31 19.49
N TYR A 70 -6.92 -2.75 18.35
CA TYR A 70 -7.95 -3.79 18.30
C TYR A 70 -7.37 -5.20 18.47
N SER A 71 -6.25 -5.49 17.81
CA SER A 71 -5.66 -6.83 17.73
C SER A 71 -4.73 -7.11 18.91
N SER A 72 -4.83 -8.29 19.50
CA SER A 72 -3.85 -8.79 20.48
C SER A 72 -2.69 -9.57 19.83
N ASN A 73 -2.75 -9.82 18.52
CA ASN A 73 -1.75 -10.64 17.81
C ASN A 73 -0.35 -10.00 17.84
N GLU A 74 0.69 -10.82 17.75
CA GLU A 74 2.07 -10.33 17.77
C GLU A 74 2.43 -9.49 16.54
N PHE A 75 1.90 -9.87 15.37
CA PHE A 75 2.21 -9.24 14.09
C PHE A 75 0.99 -8.50 13.53
N ILE A 76 1.25 -7.37 12.87
CA ILE A 76 0.27 -6.64 12.07
C ILE A 76 0.76 -6.64 10.63
N GLY A 77 -0.08 -7.12 9.71
CA GLY A 77 0.14 -7.04 8.28
C GLY A 77 -0.77 -6.01 7.63
N TRP A 78 -0.19 -5.14 6.82
CA TRP A 78 -0.95 -4.27 5.91
C TRP A 78 -1.09 -4.94 4.54
N LEU A 79 -2.31 -4.94 4.02
CA LEU A 79 -2.67 -5.43 2.70
C LEU A 79 -3.56 -4.39 2.02
N ASP A 80 -3.10 -3.80 0.91
CA ASP A 80 -3.96 -2.99 0.07
C ASP A 80 -5.14 -3.82 -0.49
N SER A 81 -6.24 -3.16 -0.82
CA SER A 81 -7.47 -3.86 -1.22
C SER A 81 -7.41 -4.48 -2.62
N ASP A 82 -6.48 -4.03 -3.45
CA ASP A 82 -6.24 -4.43 -4.84
C ASP A 82 -5.15 -5.48 -4.98
N LEU A 83 -5.13 -6.43 -4.03
CA LEU A 83 -4.24 -7.59 -4.03
C LEU A 83 -4.98 -8.87 -4.41
N LEU A 84 -4.29 -9.73 -5.16
CA LEU A 84 -4.69 -11.09 -5.49
C LEU A 84 -3.61 -12.06 -5.00
N PHE A 85 -3.99 -12.96 -4.10
CA PHE A 85 -3.10 -14.05 -3.69
C PHE A 85 -3.18 -15.18 -4.71
N VAL A 86 -2.03 -15.58 -5.24
CA VAL A 86 -1.90 -16.64 -6.26
C VAL A 86 -1.04 -17.80 -5.78
N GLY A 87 -0.48 -17.68 -4.57
CA GLY A 87 0.24 -18.72 -3.86
C GLY A 87 0.50 -18.29 -2.41
N GLU A 88 1.09 -19.19 -1.62
CA GLU A 88 1.36 -18.95 -0.21
C GLU A 88 2.41 -17.83 -0.04
N PRO A 89 2.10 -16.73 0.67
CA PRO A 89 3.03 -15.63 0.88
C PRO A 89 3.85 -15.85 2.15
N ASP A 90 4.58 -16.96 2.19
CA ASP A 90 5.32 -17.45 3.36
C ASP A 90 6.34 -16.45 3.92
N GLN A 91 6.91 -15.60 3.07
CA GLN A 91 7.93 -14.63 3.51
C GLN A 91 7.36 -13.42 4.26
N LEU A 92 6.03 -13.28 4.35
CA LEU A 92 5.37 -12.29 5.22
C LEU A 92 5.52 -12.62 6.71
N ILE A 93 5.86 -13.86 7.05
CA ILE A 93 6.10 -14.25 8.44
C ILE A 93 7.46 -13.71 8.88
N LEU A 94 7.44 -12.93 9.97
CA LEU A 94 8.65 -12.39 10.57
C LEU A 94 9.42 -13.52 11.26
N LYS A 95 10.72 -13.61 10.95
CA LYS A 95 11.65 -14.51 11.65
C LYS A 95 12.04 -13.93 13.00
N ASP A 96 12.65 -14.76 13.83
CA ASP A 96 13.22 -14.30 15.10
C ASP A 96 14.21 -13.16 14.87
N GLY A 97 14.04 -12.09 15.65
CA GLY A 97 14.85 -10.89 15.53
C GLY A 97 14.48 -9.95 14.38
N GLU A 98 13.53 -10.28 13.51
CA GLU A 98 12.97 -9.34 12.50
C GLU A 98 11.80 -8.55 13.08
N ASP A 99 11.77 -7.22 12.90
CA ASP A 99 10.67 -6.36 13.32
C ASP A 99 9.77 -5.91 12.17
N PHE A 100 10.27 -5.91 10.93
CA PHE A 100 9.60 -5.36 9.76
C PHE A 100 9.97 -6.07 8.45
N VAL A 101 9.00 -6.30 7.56
CA VAL A 101 9.23 -6.75 6.18
C VAL A 101 8.34 -6.01 5.19
N ALA A 102 8.91 -5.61 4.06
CA ALA A 102 8.19 -4.99 2.94
C ALA A 102 8.96 -5.19 1.63
N CYS A 103 8.29 -4.99 0.49
CA CYS A 103 8.98 -4.94 -0.80
C CYS A 103 9.62 -3.57 -1.02
N ALA A 104 10.84 -3.56 -1.58
CA ALA A 104 11.47 -2.32 -2.05
C ALA A 104 10.54 -1.61 -3.05
N SER A 105 10.47 -0.28 -2.98
CA SER A 105 9.74 0.50 -3.98
C SER A 105 10.47 0.52 -5.32
N ASP A 106 9.75 0.93 -6.36
CA ASP A 106 10.34 1.37 -7.62
C ASP A 106 11.15 2.66 -7.41
N LYS A 107 11.92 3.09 -8.41
CA LYS A 107 12.71 4.32 -8.33
C LYS A 107 11.79 5.48 -8.04
N ASN A 108 10.77 5.69 -8.87
CA ASN A 108 9.71 6.70 -8.70
C ASN A 108 10.21 8.00 -8.04
N ILE A 109 9.99 8.17 -6.72
CA ILE A 109 10.43 9.35 -5.96
C ILE A 109 11.69 9.15 -5.12
N GLY A 110 12.27 7.95 -5.13
CA GLY A 110 13.55 7.63 -4.56
C GLY A 110 14.69 8.38 -5.24
N THR A 111 15.71 8.67 -4.44
CA THR A 111 16.96 9.27 -4.90
C THR A 111 18.02 8.18 -5.12
N MET A 112 18.75 8.27 -6.23
CA MET A 112 19.95 7.46 -6.51
C MET A 112 21.25 8.11 -5.97
N GLY A 113 21.15 9.21 -5.22
CA GLY A 113 22.28 9.90 -4.60
C GLY A 113 22.45 11.35 -5.08
N PRO A 114 23.62 11.97 -4.82
CA PRO A 114 23.84 13.41 -4.96
C PRO A 114 23.44 14.04 -6.30
N ASP A 115 23.56 13.28 -7.39
CA ASP A 115 23.25 13.74 -8.75
C ASP A 115 21.79 13.48 -9.18
N ASP A 116 20.98 12.80 -8.35
CA ASP A 116 19.57 12.56 -8.63
C ASP A 116 18.73 13.81 -8.34
N PRO A 117 17.78 14.19 -9.24
CA PRO A 117 16.89 15.32 -9.01
C PRO A 117 16.07 15.25 -7.72
N PHE A 118 15.85 14.07 -7.17
CA PHE A 118 15.12 13.90 -5.91
C PHE A 118 15.99 14.08 -4.66
N GLU A 119 17.32 14.17 -4.78
CA GLU A 119 18.21 14.27 -3.63
C GLU A 119 17.90 15.48 -2.72
N PRO A 120 17.68 16.71 -3.23
CA PRO A 120 17.36 17.85 -2.37
C PRO A 120 16.05 17.64 -1.59
N TYR A 121 15.05 17.05 -2.25
CA TYR A 121 13.79 16.69 -1.60
C TYR A 121 14.02 15.67 -0.47
N TRP A 122 14.84 14.65 -0.71
CA TRP A 122 15.18 13.65 0.31
C TRP A 122 15.92 14.21 1.51
N LYS A 123 16.87 15.13 1.30
CA LYS A 123 17.57 15.82 2.39
C LYS A 123 16.58 16.54 3.31
N GLU A 124 15.64 17.27 2.72
CA GLU A 124 14.62 18.01 3.45
C GLU A 124 13.63 17.09 4.18
N VAL A 125 13.14 16.03 3.53
CA VAL A 125 12.26 15.03 4.16
C VAL A 125 12.97 14.36 5.34
N CYS A 126 14.23 13.93 5.18
CA CYS A 126 15.01 13.32 6.25
C CYS A 126 15.19 14.28 7.42
N GLN A 127 15.53 15.55 7.15
CA GLN A 127 15.66 16.59 8.17
C GLN A 127 14.35 16.81 8.94
N ILE A 128 13.20 16.87 8.25
CA ILE A 128 11.88 17.06 8.87
C ILE A 128 11.53 15.90 9.81
N VAL A 129 11.78 14.66 9.37
CA VAL A 129 11.47 13.48 10.19
C VAL A 129 12.53 13.26 11.29
N GLY A 130 13.72 13.88 11.16
CA GLY A 130 14.83 13.72 12.09
C GLY A 130 15.57 12.41 11.88
N VAL A 131 15.78 12.02 10.62
CA VAL A 131 16.62 10.90 10.21
C VAL A 131 17.85 11.49 9.51
N ASP A 132 19.03 11.00 9.85
CA ASP A 132 20.24 11.33 9.11
C ASP A 132 20.23 10.57 7.79
N MET A 133 20.22 11.31 6.68
CA MET A 133 20.13 10.75 5.33
C MET A 133 21.34 9.85 5.02
N GLU A 134 22.51 10.12 5.58
CA GLU A 134 23.69 9.29 5.34
C GLU A 134 23.56 7.90 5.95
N ASN A 135 22.78 7.78 7.04
CA ASN A 135 22.48 6.51 7.69
C ASN A 135 21.35 5.73 7.01
N LEU A 136 20.70 6.30 5.98
CA LEU A 136 19.73 5.54 5.20
C LEU A 136 20.43 4.46 4.39
N PRO A 137 20.07 3.18 4.58
CA PRO A 137 20.56 2.10 3.75
C PRO A 137 20.18 2.34 2.29
N TRP A 138 20.89 1.63 1.43
CA TRP A 138 20.53 1.56 0.03
C TRP A 138 19.82 0.26 -0.27
N VAL A 139 18.79 0.33 -1.12
CA VAL A 139 18.03 -0.83 -1.60
C VAL A 139 18.01 -0.84 -3.12
N THR A 140 17.89 -2.03 -3.69
CA THR A 140 17.75 -2.19 -5.14
C THR A 140 16.26 -2.32 -5.49
N THR A 141 15.77 -1.43 -6.35
CA THR A 141 14.40 -1.47 -6.86
C THR A 141 14.18 -2.76 -7.62
N GLN A 142 13.03 -3.41 -7.39
CA GLN A 142 12.80 -4.75 -7.92
C GLN A 142 12.53 -4.74 -9.43
N MET A 143 11.81 -3.72 -9.93
CA MET A 143 11.44 -3.63 -11.34
C MET A 143 12.57 -3.08 -12.22
N GLU A 144 13.27 -2.05 -11.75
CA GLU A 144 14.24 -1.31 -12.57
C GLU A 144 15.71 -1.64 -12.24
N GLY A 145 15.97 -2.36 -11.15
CA GLY A 145 17.32 -2.67 -10.68
C GLY A 145 18.13 -1.43 -10.26
N LYS A 146 17.46 -0.34 -9.87
CA LYS A 146 18.10 0.92 -9.47
C LYS A 146 18.50 0.89 -8.01
N HIS A 147 19.64 1.48 -7.68
CA HIS A 147 20.08 1.63 -6.31
C HIS A 147 19.57 2.96 -5.75
N ILE A 148 18.70 2.89 -4.74
CA ILE A 148 18.05 4.07 -4.17
C ILE A 148 18.21 4.10 -2.65
N ARG A 149 18.14 5.30 -2.05
CA ARG A 149 17.97 5.41 -0.59
C ARG A 149 16.67 4.73 -0.16
N LEU A 150 16.73 4.00 0.95
CA LEU A 150 15.67 3.12 1.40
C LEU A 150 14.34 3.86 1.63
N TYR A 151 13.33 3.43 0.88
CA TYR A 151 11.92 3.50 1.26
C TYR A 151 11.19 2.27 0.73
N TRP A 152 9.98 2.05 1.23
CA TRP A 152 9.22 0.83 0.99
C TRP A 152 7.98 1.08 0.16
N ASN A 153 7.64 0.11 -0.69
CA ASN A 153 6.29 0.04 -1.22
C ASN A 153 5.37 -0.27 -0.04
N SER A 154 4.31 0.52 0.13
CA SER A 154 3.41 0.42 1.29
C SER A 154 2.15 -0.41 0.99
N GLY A 155 2.09 -1.13 -0.13
CA GLY A 155 0.95 -1.96 -0.51
C GLY A 155 0.88 -3.29 0.26
N VAL A 156 2.03 -3.85 0.60
CA VAL A 156 2.18 -5.05 1.42
C VAL A 156 3.37 -4.88 2.37
N PHE A 157 3.12 -4.99 3.68
CA PHE A 157 4.19 -5.08 4.68
C PHE A 157 3.68 -5.72 5.96
N VAL A 158 4.59 -6.26 6.77
CA VAL A 158 4.28 -6.83 8.09
C VAL A 158 5.27 -6.31 9.11
N TYR A 159 4.80 -6.06 10.33
CA TYR A 159 5.65 -5.61 11.41
C TYR A 159 5.20 -6.15 12.78
N ARG A 160 6.10 -6.14 13.76
CA ARG A 160 5.78 -6.52 15.14
C ARG A 160 4.93 -5.45 15.80
N ARG A 161 3.72 -5.81 16.24
CA ARG A 161 2.76 -4.90 16.89
C ARG A 161 3.39 -4.12 18.04
N LYS A 162 4.19 -4.79 18.88
CA LYS A 162 4.82 -4.21 20.07
C LYS A 162 5.79 -3.05 19.77
N THR A 163 6.23 -2.89 18.52
CA THR A 163 7.10 -1.76 18.13
C THR A 163 6.35 -0.43 18.15
N GLY A 164 5.02 -0.44 17.95
CA GLY A 164 4.22 0.78 17.82
C GLY A 164 4.56 1.58 16.54
N LEU A 165 4.94 0.88 15.46
CA LEU A 165 5.29 1.49 14.18
C LEU A 165 4.15 2.36 13.63
N ALA A 166 2.88 1.98 13.78
CA ALA A 166 1.77 2.75 13.22
C ALA A 166 1.70 4.19 13.74
N LYS A 167 1.96 4.38 15.04
CA LYS A 167 2.00 5.71 15.66
C LYS A 167 3.14 6.57 15.10
N HIS A 168 4.33 5.98 14.94
CA HIS A 168 5.49 6.69 14.38
C HIS A 168 5.31 6.97 12.88
N HIS A 169 4.67 6.07 12.14
CA HIS A 169 4.28 6.27 10.74
C HIS A 169 3.29 7.44 10.60
N LEU A 170 2.28 7.51 11.46
CA LEU A 170 1.35 8.65 11.49
C LEU A 170 2.07 9.95 11.81
N GLN A 171 2.94 9.94 12.82
CA GLN A 171 3.69 11.11 13.25
C GLN A 171 4.57 11.65 12.12
N ALA A 172 5.37 10.78 11.48
CA ALA A 172 6.20 11.17 10.34
C ALA A 172 5.36 11.71 9.18
N SER A 173 4.22 11.07 8.89
CA SER A 173 3.29 11.54 7.84
C SER A 173 2.73 12.93 8.14
N ILE A 174 2.37 13.22 9.39
CA ILE A 174 1.87 14.53 9.82
C ILE A 174 2.99 15.57 9.76
N GLN A 175 4.20 15.25 10.23
CA GLN A 175 5.35 16.15 10.17
C GLN A 175 5.64 16.62 8.73
N LEU A 176 5.60 15.70 7.76
CA LEU A 176 5.77 16.03 6.34
C LEU A 176 4.65 16.94 5.80
N LEU A 177 3.41 16.76 6.27
CA LEU A 177 2.27 17.63 5.92
C LEU A 177 2.31 18.99 6.65
N GLU A 178 2.95 19.07 7.81
CA GLU A 178 3.10 20.33 8.54
C GLU A 178 4.24 21.17 7.97
N ALA A 179 5.29 20.51 7.44
CA ALA A 179 6.40 21.16 6.77
C ALA A 179 6.03 21.79 5.42
N ARG A 180 4.88 21.41 4.83
CA ARG A 180 4.36 21.97 3.57
C ARG A 180 5.42 21.96 2.46
N ILE A 181 6.03 20.80 2.24
CA ILE A 181 6.94 20.59 1.13
C ILE A 181 6.26 19.74 0.05
N ALA A 182 6.64 19.98 -1.20
CA ALA A 182 6.23 19.18 -2.33
C ALA A 182 7.40 19.04 -3.30
N HIS A 183 7.53 17.90 -3.96
CA HIS A 183 8.48 17.76 -5.06
C HIS A 183 7.88 18.30 -6.36
N GLN A 184 8.68 18.94 -7.23
CA GLN A 184 8.19 19.52 -8.49
C GLN A 184 7.36 18.53 -9.34
N ASN A 185 7.82 17.29 -9.47
CA ASN A 185 7.18 16.29 -10.33
C ASN A 185 6.23 15.34 -9.59
N ALA A 186 6.48 15.10 -8.31
CA ALA A 186 5.72 14.14 -7.52
C ALA A 186 4.71 14.80 -6.56
N GLY A 187 4.72 16.14 -6.47
CA GLY A 187 3.87 16.89 -5.57
C GLY A 187 3.99 16.42 -4.13
N ILE A 188 2.86 16.10 -3.53
CA ILE A 188 2.72 15.59 -2.17
C ILE A 188 2.32 14.10 -2.16
N PHE A 189 2.52 13.41 -3.28
CA PHE A 189 2.16 11.99 -3.40
C PHE A 189 3.24 11.11 -2.78
N PHE A 190 2.89 9.85 -2.48
CA PHE A 190 3.80 8.86 -1.88
C PHE A 190 4.36 9.19 -0.49
N THR A 191 3.83 10.23 0.17
CA THR A 191 4.21 10.59 1.55
C THR A 191 4.04 9.42 2.53
N ASP A 192 3.03 8.55 2.34
CA ASP A 192 2.86 7.39 3.21
C ASP A 192 3.98 6.36 3.08
N GLN A 193 4.50 6.13 1.86
CA GLN A 193 5.60 5.20 1.60
C GLN A 193 6.91 5.71 2.20
N VAL A 194 7.20 6.99 1.97
CA VAL A 194 8.39 7.65 2.52
C VAL A 194 8.33 7.70 4.04
N ALA A 195 7.20 8.15 4.60
CA ALA A 195 7.02 8.22 6.04
C ALA A 195 7.11 6.84 6.71
N LEU A 196 6.66 5.77 6.05
CA LEU A 196 6.79 4.40 6.57
C LEU A 196 8.25 3.99 6.70
N GLY A 197 9.04 4.16 5.63
CA GLY A 197 10.46 3.85 5.61
C GLY A 197 11.23 4.67 6.65
N LEU A 198 11.00 5.98 6.71
CA LEU A 198 11.69 6.87 7.65
C LEU A 198 11.28 6.61 9.10
N ALA A 199 10.01 6.31 9.38
CA ALA A 199 9.57 5.93 10.73
C ALA A 199 10.26 4.64 11.20
N MET A 200 10.29 3.62 10.34
CA MET A 200 10.99 2.36 10.62
C MET A 200 12.49 2.59 10.87
N MET A 201 13.16 3.39 10.03
CA MET A 201 14.59 3.72 10.19
C MET A 201 14.84 4.50 11.49
N LYS A 202 14.02 5.51 11.78
CA LYS A 202 14.15 6.33 13.00
C LYS A 202 14.01 5.51 14.28
N MET A 203 13.17 4.48 14.25
CA MET A 203 12.97 3.56 15.36
C MET A 203 14.08 2.51 15.49
N GLY A 204 14.99 2.41 14.52
CA GLY A 204 16.05 1.40 14.51
C GLY A 204 15.53 -0.03 14.39
N LEU A 205 14.39 -0.23 13.73
CA LEU A 205 13.79 -1.57 13.59
C LEU A 205 14.66 -2.46 12.70
N SER A 206 14.80 -3.73 13.08
CA SER A 206 15.38 -4.74 12.20
C SER A 206 14.42 -5.08 11.07
N TRP A 207 14.95 -5.23 9.86
CA TRP A 207 14.10 -5.43 8.70
C TRP A 207 14.68 -6.41 7.68
N ARG A 208 13.80 -6.96 6.85
CA ARG A 208 14.16 -7.73 5.65
C ARG A 208 13.31 -7.27 4.47
N ALA A 209 13.98 -7.07 3.32
CA ALA A 209 13.27 -6.83 2.07
C ALA A 209 12.58 -8.12 1.61
N LEU A 210 11.30 -8.02 1.26
CA LEU A 210 10.56 -9.07 0.60
C LEU A 210 10.96 -9.15 -0.88
N PRO A 211 11.02 -10.36 -1.46
CA PRO A 211 11.21 -10.52 -2.90
C PRO A 211 10.01 -9.95 -3.67
N PHE A 212 10.23 -9.58 -4.93
CA PHE A 212 9.17 -9.03 -5.78
C PHE A 212 7.94 -9.94 -5.92
N SER A 213 8.10 -11.26 -5.76
CA SER A 213 7.00 -12.22 -5.78
C SER A 213 5.91 -11.95 -4.74
N HIS A 214 6.22 -11.21 -3.67
CA HIS A 214 5.27 -10.89 -2.60
C HIS A 214 4.59 -9.53 -2.78
N ASN A 215 4.85 -8.84 -3.88
CA ASN A 215 4.14 -7.64 -4.29
C ASN A 215 4.33 -7.40 -5.81
N TYR A 216 4.00 -8.39 -6.64
CA TYR A 216 4.20 -8.31 -8.07
C TYR A 216 3.25 -7.26 -8.66
N THR A 217 3.80 -6.14 -9.10
CA THR A 217 3.04 -5.05 -9.70
C THR A 217 2.56 -5.44 -11.09
N MET A 218 1.24 -5.40 -11.30
CA MET A 218 0.66 -5.51 -12.62
C MET A 218 -0.32 -4.36 -12.85
N SER A 219 -0.09 -3.58 -13.90
CA SER A 219 -0.92 -2.43 -14.22
C SER A 219 -1.04 -2.26 -15.73
N PRO A 220 -2.23 -1.92 -16.26
CA PRO A 220 -2.41 -1.65 -17.69
C PRO A 220 -1.49 -0.54 -18.21
N LEU A 221 -1.08 0.40 -17.34
CA LEU A 221 -0.28 1.56 -17.71
C LEU A 221 1.20 1.23 -18.03
N ILE A 222 1.71 0.13 -17.47
CA ILE A 222 3.13 -0.25 -17.57
C ILE A 222 3.31 -1.65 -18.15
N HIS A 223 2.21 -2.35 -18.47
CA HIS A 223 2.22 -3.75 -18.88
C HIS A 223 3.17 -4.01 -20.04
N ASP A 224 3.05 -3.26 -21.13
CA ASP A 224 3.85 -3.47 -22.34
C ASP A 224 5.35 -3.31 -22.10
N GLN A 225 5.73 -2.48 -21.12
CA GLN A 225 7.12 -2.20 -20.81
C GLN A 225 7.68 -3.21 -19.82
N TRP A 226 6.89 -3.59 -18.81
CA TRP A 226 7.40 -4.20 -17.59
C TRP A 226 6.83 -5.59 -17.31
N TYR A 227 5.88 -6.08 -18.10
CA TYR A 227 5.38 -7.45 -17.96
C TYR A 227 6.51 -8.46 -18.14
N ASN A 228 6.59 -9.39 -17.19
CA ASN A 228 7.53 -10.49 -17.22
C ASN A 228 6.84 -11.77 -16.74
N GLN A 229 6.63 -12.71 -17.67
CA GLN A 229 5.93 -13.96 -17.40
C GLN A 229 6.65 -14.84 -16.36
N GLN A 230 8.00 -14.85 -16.36
CA GLN A 230 8.78 -15.66 -15.43
C GLN A 230 8.65 -15.12 -14.00
N GLN A 231 8.75 -13.79 -13.83
CA GLN A 231 8.51 -13.16 -12.53
C GLN A 231 7.07 -13.31 -12.08
N LEU A 232 6.09 -13.20 -13.00
CA LEU A 232 4.70 -13.47 -12.68
C LEU A 232 4.53 -14.91 -12.18
N LYS A 233 5.12 -15.92 -12.83
CA LYS A 233 5.06 -17.32 -12.40
C LYS A 233 5.59 -17.55 -10.98
N GLU A 234 6.53 -16.72 -10.54
CA GLU A 234 7.10 -16.77 -9.19
C GLU A 234 6.25 -16.04 -8.15
N ALA A 235 5.27 -15.23 -8.60
CA ALA A 235 4.43 -14.44 -7.72
C ALA A 235 3.66 -15.30 -6.72
N ARG A 236 3.43 -14.70 -5.55
CA ARG A 236 2.55 -15.17 -4.47
C ARG A 236 1.45 -14.15 -4.24
N ILE A 237 1.76 -12.87 -4.44
CA ILE A 237 0.82 -11.76 -4.37
C ILE A 237 0.99 -10.91 -5.62
N ILE A 238 -0.12 -10.66 -6.31
CA ILE A 238 -0.21 -9.73 -7.44
C ILE A 238 -0.91 -8.48 -6.95
N HIS A 239 -0.21 -7.34 -7.02
CA HIS A 239 -0.81 -6.02 -6.87
C HIS A 239 -1.39 -5.62 -8.23
N TYR A 240 -2.67 -5.93 -8.45
CA TYR A 240 -3.25 -5.94 -9.79
C TYR A 240 -3.70 -4.56 -10.27
N HIS A 241 -3.64 -3.52 -9.42
CA HIS A 241 -4.11 -2.17 -9.72
C HIS A 241 -5.46 -2.15 -10.46
N ASP A 242 -5.46 -1.80 -11.75
CA ASP A 242 -6.66 -1.73 -12.58
C ASP A 242 -6.86 -2.94 -13.52
N CYS A 243 -6.00 -3.96 -13.45
CA CYS A 243 -6.03 -5.12 -14.37
C CYS A 243 -7.31 -5.96 -14.26
N MET A 244 -8.00 -5.95 -13.12
CA MET A 244 -9.26 -6.69 -12.94
C MET A 244 -10.50 -5.98 -13.50
N TRP A 245 -10.36 -4.76 -14.03
CA TRP A 245 -11.46 -4.06 -14.69
C TRP A 245 -11.63 -4.51 -16.14
N SER A 246 -12.86 -4.37 -16.65
CA SER A 246 -13.25 -4.83 -17.99
C SER A 246 -12.28 -4.48 -19.13
N PRO A 247 -11.67 -3.28 -19.21
CA PRO A 247 -10.80 -2.94 -20.35
C PRO A 247 -9.54 -3.83 -20.47
N PHE A 248 -9.01 -4.29 -19.34
CA PHE A 248 -7.76 -5.06 -19.31
C PHE A 248 -7.95 -6.52 -18.88
N TRP A 249 -9.15 -6.87 -18.46
CA TRP A 249 -9.51 -8.22 -18.01
C TRP A 249 -9.06 -9.36 -18.95
N PRO A 250 -9.27 -9.29 -20.29
CA PRO A 250 -8.87 -10.39 -21.16
C PRO A 250 -7.37 -10.65 -21.15
N GLU A 251 -6.54 -9.60 -21.17
CA GLU A 251 -5.08 -9.74 -21.10
C GLU A 251 -4.63 -10.21 -19.72
N PHE A 252 -5.25 -9.69 -18.65
CA PHE A 252 -4.98 -10.14 -17.29
C PHE A 252 -5.22 -11.64 -17.12
N ILE A 253 -6.37 -12.14 -17.58
CA ILE A 253 -6.71 -13.56 -17.54
C ILE A 253 -5.75 -14.38 -18.40
N LYS A 254 -5.38 -13.92 -19.59
CA LYS A 254 -4.41 -14.61 -20.45
C LYS A 254 -3.05 -14.77 -19.77
N CYS A 255 -2.54 -13.71 -19.13
CA CYS A 255 -1.30 -13.78 -18.35
C CYS A 255 -1.40 -14.76 -17.17
N LEU A 256 -2.52 -14.75 -16.46
CA LEU A 256 -2.77 -15.68 -15.37
C LEU A 256 -2.95 -17.12 -15.86
N ASP A 257 -3.58 -17.36 -17.00
CA ASP A 257 -3.78 -18.71 -17.53
C ASP A 257 -2.43 -19.38 -17.85
N ALA A 258 -1.48 -18.58 -18.35
CA ALA A 258 -0.12 -19.01 -18.66
C ALA A 258 0.78 -19.26 -17.43
N THR A 259 0.40 -18.79 -16.23
CA THR A 259 1.27 -18.81 -15.03
C THR A 259 0.63 -19.46 -13.81
N HIS A 260 -0.70 -19.34 -13.64
CA HIS A 260 -1.53 -19.75 -12.51
C HIS A 260 -2.92 -20.19 -13.00
N THR A 261 -2.98 -21.24 -13.82
CA THR A 261 -4.21 -21.71 -14.51
C THR A 261 -5.40 -21.92 -13.55
N GLU A 262 -5.18 -22.44 -12.34
CA GLU A 262 -6.26 -22.61 -11.35
C GLU A 262 -6.86 -21.27 -10.89
N VAL A 263 -6.01 -20.27 -10.66
CA VAL A 263 -6.44 -18.92 -10.29
C VAL A 263 -7.19 -18.26 -11.44
N ALA A 264 -6.69 -18.41 -12.67
CA ALA A 264 -7.34 -17.89 -13.88
C ALA A 264 -8.73 -18.49 -14.07
N SER A 265 -8.86 -19.81 -13.92
CA SER A 265 -10.15 -20.51 -14.00
C SER A 265 -11.15 -20.02 -12.93
N TRP A 266 -10.71 -19.89 -11.68
CA TRP A 266 -11.54 -19.32 -10.60
C TRP A 266 -11.96 -17.87 -10.88
N LEU A 267 -11.06 -17.01 -11.35
CA LEU A 267 -11.38 -15.63 -11.69
C LEU A 267 -12.34 -15.53 -12.87
N ASN A 268 -12.15 -16.35 -13.91
CA ASN A 268 -13.05 -16.40 -15.07
C ASN A 268 -14.49 -16.73 -14.66
N SER A 269 -14.69 -17.59 -13.66
CA SER A 269 -16.03 -17.91 -13.14
C SER A 269 -16.73 -16.71 -12.48
N GLN A 270 -15.98 -15.69 -12.05
CA GLN A 270 -16.50 -14.47 -11.43
C GLN A 270 -16.66 -13.31 -12.42
N GLY A 271 -15.80 -13.26 -13.44
CA GLY A 271 -15.75 -12.18 -14.42
C GLY A 271 -15.09 -10.89 -13.89
N PRO A 272 -15.01 -9.85 -14.74
CA PRO A 272 -14.33 -8.60 -14.40
C PRO A 272 -15.05 -7.83 -13.28
N MET A 273 -14.29 -7.01 -12.56
CA MET A 273 -14.86 -6.08 -11.57
C MET A 273 -15.82 -5.09 -12.20
N LYS A 274 -16.86 -4.75 -11.43
CA LYS A 274 -17.91 -3.81 -11.81
C LYS A 274 -18.21 -2.85 -10.67
N ASN A 275 -18.45 -1.59 -10.99
CA ASN A 275 -18.92 -0.63 -10.00
C ASN A 275 -20.45 -0.75 -9.85
N GLU A 276 -20.87 -1.57 -8.89
CA GLU A 276 -22.29 -1.80 -8.55
C GLU A 276 -22.85 -0.76 -7.56
N ALA A 277 -22.12 0.33 -7.28
CA ALA A 277 -22.56 1.31 -6.29
C ALA A 277 -23.84 2.05 -6.75
N PRO A 278 -24.85 2.17 -5.87
CA PRO A 278 -26.05 2.96 -6.15
C PRO A 278 -25.73 4.40 -6.57
N VAL A 279 -26.56 4.98 -7.44
CA VAL A 279 -26.34 6.32 -8.04
C VAL A 279 -26.12 7.38 -6.95
N GLN A 280 -26.93 7.37 -5.88
CA GLN A 280 -26.82 8.32 -4.78
C GLN A 280 -25.46 8.25 -4.07
N TRP A 281 -24.89 7.04 -3.92
CA TRP A 281 -23.56 6.87 -3.31
C TRP A 281 -22.44 7.25 -4.27
N ARG A 282 -22.61 7.05 -5.57
CA ARG A 282 -21.68 7.56 -6.59
C ARG A 282 -21.66 9.09 -6.60
N LEU A 283 -22.82 9.74 -6.53
CA LEU A 283 -22.93 11.19 -6.41
C LEU A 283 -22.29 11.70 -5.12
N THR A 284 -22.58 11.06 -3.98
CA THR A 284 -21.98 11.42 -2.68
C THR A 284 -20.46 11.30 -2.71
N SER A 285 -19.91 10.20 -3.26
CA SER A 285 -18.47 10.03 -3.45
C SER A 285 -17.86 11.13 -4.31
N LYS A 286 -18.55 11.52 -5.40
CA LYS A 286 -18.09 12.58 -6.31
C LYS A 286 -18.04 13.94 -5.59
N LEU A 287 -19.09 14.29 -4.85
CA LEU A 287 -19.16 15.54 -4.07
C LEU A 287 -18.06 15.58 -2.99
N LEU A 288 -17.91 14.51 -2.21
CA LEU A 288 -16.84 14.40 -1.22
C LEU A 288 -15.46 14.49 -1.88
N GLY A 289 -15.28 13.86 -3.05
CA GLY A 289 -14.07 13.95 -3.84
C GLY A 289 -13.73 15.38 -4.24
N GLN A 290 -14.70 16.16 -4.70
CA GLN A 290 -14.51 17.57 -5.05
C GLN A 290 -14.12 18.43 -3.85
N VAL A 291 -14.77 18.24 -2.70
CA VAL A 291 -14.43 18.96 -1.46
C VAL A 291 -13.00 18.65 -1.02
N ARG A 292 -12.59 17.38 -1.05
CA ARG A 292 -11.23 16.96 -0.72
C ARG A 292 -10.20 17.51 -1.70
N LEU A 293 -10.50 17.45 -3.00
CA LEU A 293 -9.63 17.99 -4.05
C LEU A 293 -9.40 19.50 -3.87
N ARG A 294 -10.45 20.26 -3.52
CA ARG A 294 -10.29 21.69 -3.24
C ARG A 294 -9.33 21.93 -2.07
N LYS A 295 -9.49 21.20 -0.96
CA LYS A 295 -8.58 21.29 0.20
C LYS A 295 -7.14 20.90 -0.17
N GLU A 296 -6.97 19.86 -0.99
CA GLU A 296 -5.67 19.45 -1.49
C GLU A 296 -5.01 20.53 -2.36
N LEU A 297 -5.75 21.15 -3.27
CA LEU A 297 -5.25 22.24 -4.11
C LEU A 297 -4.87 23.47 -3.28
N ASP A 298 -5.70 23.83 -2.30
CA ASP A 298 -5.41 24.95 -1.41
C ASP A 298 -4.18 24.66 -0.53
N TYR A 299 -4.01 23.41 -0.09
CA TYR A 299 -2.80 22.96 0.59
C TYR A 299 -1.55 23.02 -0.31
N LYS A 300 -1.65 22.54 -1.55
CA LYS A 300 -0.53 22.58 -2.51
C LYS A 300 -0.04 23.99 -2.80
N LYS A 301 -0.94 24.98 -2.83
CA LYS A 301 -0.57 26.42 -2.97
C LYS A 301 0.27 26.94 -1.80
N MET A 302 0.13 26.34 -0.62
CA MET A 302 0.92 26.68 0.56
C MET A 302 2.24 25.92 0.64
N CYS A 303 2.50 24.98 -0.28
CA CYS A 303 3.70 24.17 -0.25
C CYS A 303 4.88 24.89 -0.91
N ARG A 304 6.05 24.80 -0.27
CA ARG A 304 7.33 25.10 -0.92
C ARG A 304 7.67 23.93 -1.84
N VAL A 305 7.86 24.21 -3.12
CA VAL A 305 8.33 23.23 -4.09
C VAL A 305 9.84 23.09 -3.96
N ILE A 306 10.30 21.85 -3.78
CA ILE A 306 11.70 21.44 -3.79
C ILE A 306 11.96 20.68 -5.10
#